data_AF-A0A843XFZ4-F1
#
_entry.id   AF-A0A843XFZ4-F1
#
_cell.length_a   1.000
_cell.length_b   1.000
_cell.length_c   1.000
_cell.angle_alpha   90.00
_cell.angle_beta   90.00
_cell.angle_gamma   90.00
#
_symmetry.space_group_name_H-M   'P 1'
#
loop_
_entity.id
_entity.type
_entity.pdbx_description
1 polymer ?
#
loop_
_entity_poly.entity_id
_entity_poly.type
_entity_poly.pdbx_seq_one_letter_code
_entity_poly.pdbx_strand_id
1 'polypeptide(L)'
;MRRDYWQSLCNIWAAERWQETSTTMKVNRATNPEANKHTSGSVSFATHQSRLEKELKRAPTFQEVFDKTHKKKRTDHYINDKAQEVAMTEKYAREE
;
A
#
# COMPACT_ATOMS: atom_id res chain seq x y z
N MET A 1 -11.25 23.78 -26.35
CA MET A 1 -10.80 22.38 -26.23
C MET A 1 -10.15 22.05 -24.89
N ARG A 2 -8.96 22.57 -24.52
CA ARG A 2 -8.32 22.21 -23.22
C ARG A 2 -9.06 22.69 -21.95
N ARG A 3 -9.70 23.87 -21.99
CA ARG A 3 -10.50 24.39 -20.86
C ARG A 3 -11.76 23.57 -20.60
N ASP A 4 -12.38 23.07 -21.67
CA ASP A 4 -13.65 22.33 -21.59
C ASP A 4 -13.45 20.96 -20.92
N TYR A 5 -12.32 20.31 -21.18
CA TYR A 5 -11.93 19.08 -20.47
C TYR A 5 -11.63 19.32 -19.00
N TRP A 6 -10.91 20.39 -18.66
CA TRP A 6 -10.63 20.74 -17.27
C TRP A 6 -11.91 20.98 -16.48
N GLN A 7 -12.83 21.78 -17.04
CA GLN A 7 -14.11 22.04 -16.40
C GLN A 7 -14.94 20.76 -16.24
N SER A 8 -14.92 19.87 -17.23
CA SER A 8 -15.61 18.58 -17.15
C SER A 8 -15.07 17.70 -16.03
N LEU A 9 -13.73 17.64 -15.86
CA LEU A 9 -13.11 16.91 -14.74
C LEU A 9 -13.46 17.52 -13.39
N CYS A 10 -13.43 18.85 -13.27
CA CYS A 10 -13.85 19.53 -12.05
C CYS A 10 -15.31 19.20 -11.70
N ASN A 11 -16.21 19.15 -12.67
CA ASN A 11 -17.61 18.79 -12.45
C ASN A 11 -17.76 17.34 -11.98
N ILE A 12 -16.98 16.41 -12.52
CA ILE A 12 -16.96 15.01 -12.06
C ILE A 12 -16.49 14.92 -10.61
N TRP A 13 -15.38 15.58 -10.25
CA TRP A 13 -14.88 15.56 -8.87
C TRP A 13 -15.77 16.32 -7.89
N ALA A 14 -16.51 17.32 -8.37
CA ALA A 14 -17.50 18.05 -7.58
C ALA A 14 -18.81 17.27 -7.38
N ALA A 15 -19.05 16.18 -8.12
CA ALA A 15 -20.24 15.36 -7.93
C ALA A 15 -20.25 14.74 -6.52
N GLU A 16 -21.43 14.72 -5.89
CA GLU A 16 -21.65 14.27 -4.51
C GLU A 16 -21.01 12.89 -4.23
N ARG A 17 -21.24 11.91 -5.11
CA ARG A 17 -20.63 10.58 -5.04
C ARG A 17 -19.10 10.61 -4.84
N TRP A 18 -18.40 11.49 -5.57
CA TRP A 18 -16.95 11.60 -5.48
C TRP A 18 -16.51 12.31 -4.20
N GLN A 19 -17.26 13.32 -3.76
CA GLN A 19 -17.00 14.01 -2.50
C GLN A 19 -17.19 13.10 -1.29
N GLU A 20 -18.27 12.31 -1.27
CA GLU A 20 -18.53 11.29 -0.24
C GLU A 20 -17.41 10.27 -0.20
N THR A 21 -17.06 9.68 -1.35
CA THR A 21 -15.97 8.71 -1.47
C THR A 21 -14.65 9.31 -0.97
N SER A 22 -14.32 10.53 -1.38
CA SER A 22 -13.10 11.22 -0.94
C SER A 22 -13.07 11.44 0.57
N THR A 23 -14.20 11.86 1.15
CA THR A 23 -14.35 12.11 2.58
C THR A 23 -14.22 10.82 3.38
N THR A 24 -14.94 9.76 3.01
CA THR A 24 -14.84 8.43 3.64
C THR A 24 -13.41 7.92 3.59
N MET A 25 -12.75 7.98 2.42
CA MET A 25 -11.37 7.52 2.28
C MET A 25 -10.39 8.36 3.10
N LYS A 26 -10.65 9.68 3.27
CA LYS A 26 -9.85 10.54 4.15
C LYS A 26 -10.03 10.15 5.61
N VAL A 27 -11.26 9.91 6.07
CA VAL A 27 -11.55 9.46 7.44
C VAL A 27 -10.89 8.11 7.69
N ASN A 28 -11.05 7.13 6.79
CA ASN A 28 -10.44 5.80 6.91
C ASN A 28 -8.90 5.88 7.04
N ARG A 29 -8.25 6.75 6.25
CA ARG A 29 -6.81 6.98 6.37
C ARG A 29 -6.42 7.64 7.70
N ALA A 30 -7.27 8.53 8.23
CA ALA A 30 -7.03 9.20 9.50
C ALA A 30 -7.26 8.30 10.72
N THR A 31 -8.18 7.32 10.63
CA THR A 31 -8.47 6.38 11.72
C THR A 31 -7.29 5.46 12.01
N ASN A 32 -6.55 5.04 10.98
CA ASN A 32 -5.36 4.20 11.15
C ASN A 32 -4.22 4.68 10.23
N PRO A 33 -3.53 5.77 10.59
CA PRO A 33 -2.49 6.36 9.75
C PRO A 33 -1.28 5.44 9.61
N GLU A 34 -1.04 4.55 10.57
CA GLU A 34 0.08 3.62 10.54
C GLU A 34 -0.18 2.41 9.65
N ALA A 35 -1.40 1.85 9.62
CA ALA A 35 -1.71 0.71 8.75
C ALA A 35 -1.59 1.01 7.24
N ASN A 36 -1.62 2.28 6.85
CA ASN A 36 -1.62 2.72 5.45
C ASN A 36 -0.23 3.13 4.93
N LYS A 37 0.85 2.94 5.70
CA LYS A 37 2.21 3.32 5.27
C LYS A 37 2.90 2.16 4.55
N HIS A 38 3.22 2.37 3.28
CA HIS A 38 3.97 1.44 2.44
C HIS A 38 5.15 2.15 1.77
N THR A 39 6.30 1.47 1.60
CA THR A 39 7.48 2.03 0.92
C THR A 39 7.54 1.68 -0.57
N SER A 40 6.58 0.90 -1.08
CA SER A 40 6.51 0.44 -2.47
C SER A 40 6.11 1.53 -3.49
N GLY A 41 5.61 2.68 -3.02
CA GLY A 41 5.06 3.72 -3.88
C GLY A 41 3.82 3.23 -4.63
N SER A 42 3.65 3.63 -5.89
CA SER A 42 2.51 3.25 -6.74
C SER A 42 2.58 1.83 -7.30
N VAL A 43 3.60 1.06 -6.96
CA VAL A 43 3.77 -0.31 -7.45
C VAL A 43 2.96 -1.27 -6.57
N SER A 44 2.14 -2.11 -7.21
CA SER A 44 1.31 -3.08 -6.50
C SER A 44 2.13 -4.16 -5.82
N PHE A 45 1.58 -4.75 -4.75
CA PHE A 45 2.16 -5.89 -4.05
C PHE A 45 2.43 -7.07 -5.01
N ALA A 46 1.47 -7.39 -5.89
CA ALA A 46 1.62 -8.43 -6.91
C ALA A 46 2.79 -8.16 -7.88
N THR A 47 3.02 -6.89 -8.24
CA THR A 47 4.18 -6.52 -9.06
C THR A 47 5.48 -6.73 -8.31
N HIS A 48 5.52 -6.39 -7.01
CA HIS A 48 6.68 -6.68 -6.15
C HIS A 48 6.93 -8.18 -6.03
N GLN A 49 5.88 -8.99 -5.87
CA GLN A 49 5.94 -10.45 -5.83
C GLN A 49 6.53 -11.02 -7.13
N SER A 50 6.01 -10.62 -8.29
CA SER A 50 6.50 -11.09 -9.60
C SER A 50 7.96 -10.71 -9.85
N ARG A 51 8.40 -9.53 -9.39
CA ARG A 51 9.82 -9.13 -9.49
C ARG A 51 10.69 -9.97 -8.58
N LEU A 52 10.24 -10.21 -7.35
CA LEU A 52 10.98 -10.98 -6.38
C LEU A 52 11.08 -12.47 -6.76
N GLU A 53 10.05 -13.03 -7.38
CA GLU A 53 10.08 -14.39 -7.93
C GLU A 53 11.18 -14.56 -8.99
N LYS A 54 11.33 -13.58 -9.88
CA LYS A 54 12.41 -13.57 -10.89
C LYS A 54 13.79 -13.44 -10.25
N GLU A 55 13.92 -12.64 -9.20
CA GLU A 55 15.18 -12.46 -8.45
C GLU A 55 15.59 -13.74 -7.70
N LEU A 56 14.63 -14.38 -7.02
CA LEU A 56 14.88 -15.57 -6.20
C LEU A 56 14.87 -16.88 -7.01
N LYS A 57 14.38 -16.86 -8.25
CA LYS A 57 14.14 -18.05 -9.10
C LYS A 57 13.24 -19.11 -8.43
N ARG A 58 12.38 -18.67 -7.51
CA ARG A 58 11.38 -19.46 -6.81
C ARG A 58 10.22 -18.57 -6.38
N ALA A 59 9.09 -19.17 -6.05
CA ALA A 59 7.99 -18.44 -5.43
C ALA A 59 8.46 -17.76 -4.13
N PRO A 60 8.29 -16.43 -3.99
CA PRO A 60 8.59 -15.74 -2.75
C PRO A 60 7.50 -16.01 -1.71
N THR A 61 7.91 -16.06 -0.45
CA THR A 61 6.97 -16.10 0.67
C THR A 61 6.30 -14.75 0.86
N PHE A 62 5.15 -14.73 1.54
CA PHE A 62 4.48 -13.48 1.90
C PHE A 62 5.43 -12.56 2.68
N GLN A 63 6.17 -13.09 3.65
CA GLN A 63 7.10 -12.32 4.47
C GLN A 63 8.18 -11.61 3.63
N GLU A 64 8.74 -12.28 2.62
CA GLU A 64 9.77 -11.68 1.77
C GLU A 64 9.21 -10.53 0.92
N VAL A 65 7.97 -10.65 0.43
CA VAL A 65 7.31 -9.57 -0.30
C VAL A 65 6.91 -8.44 0.66
N PHE A 66 6.45 -8.79 1.86
CA PHE A 66 6.08 -7.84 2.91
C PHE A 66 7.27 -7.00 3.37
N ASP A 67 8.41 -7.64 3.65
CA ASP A 67 9.68 -6.99 3.98
C ASP A 67 10.09 -5.99 2.90
N LYS A 68 10.02 -6.38 1.63
CA LYS A 68 10.39 -5.52 0.49
C LYS A 68 9.47 -4.29 0.33
N THR A 69 8.27 -4.33 0.89
CA THR A 69 7.23 -3.29 0.75
C THR A 69 7.00 -2.46 2.01
N HIS A 70 7.47 -2.93 3.18
CA HIS A 70 7.21 -2.31 4.49
C HIS A 70 8.47 -2.03 5.31
N LYS A 71 9.67 -2.42 4.84
CA LYS A 71 10.93 -2.00 5.44
C LYS A 71 11.50 -0.74 4.79
N LYS A 72 12.27 0.01 5.56
CA LYS A 72 13.06 1.15 5.09
C LYS A 72 14.29 0.64 4.35
N LYS A 73 14.49 1.10 3.10
CA LYS A 73 15.57 0.64 2.19
C LYS A 73 17.00 0.70 2.77
N ARG A 74 17.25 1.52 3.80
CA ARG A 74 18.60 1.76 4.34
C ARG A 74 18.85 1.18 5.73
N THR A 75 17.80 0.85 6.49
CA THR A 75 17.93 0.53 7.92
C THR A 75 17.39 -0.85 8.28
N ASP A 76 16.86 -1.62 7.32
CA ASP A 76 16.17 -2.93 7.50
C ASP A 76 15.03 -2.95 8.56
N HIS A 77 14.74 -1.80 9.17
CA HIS A 77 13.62 -1.60 10.09
C HIS A 77 12.30 -1.44 9.34
N TYR A 78 11.22 -1.93 9.96
CA TYR A 78 9.87 -1.64 9.52
C TYR A 78 9.58 -0.14 9.55
N ILE A 79 8.66 0.28 8.69
CA ILE A 79 8.24 1.68 8.61
C ILE A 79 7.50 2.15 9.88
N ASN A 80 6.83 1.23 10.57
CA ASN A 80 6.15 1.44 11.84
C ASN A 80 5.88 0.14 12.61
N ASP A 81 5.41 0.29 13.84
CA ASP A 81 5.10 -0.81 14.76
C ASP A 81 4.01 -1.73 14.21
N LYS A 82 3.05 -1.19 13.45
CA LYS A 82 1.98 -2.01 12.87
C LYS A 82 2.49 -2.98 11.81
N ALA A 83 3.42 -2.54 10.96
CA ALA A 83 4.08 -3.42 10.01
C ALA A 83 4.90 -4.50 10.73
N GLN A 84 5.54 -4.16 11.84
CA GLN A 84 6.26 -5.13 12.66
C GLN A 84 5.31 -6.17 13.29
N GLU A 85 4.16 -5.74 13.80
CA GLU A 85 3.12 -6.61 14.35
C GLU A 85 2.57 -7.59 13.30
N VAL A 86 2.28 -7.10 12.08
CA VAL A 86 1.80 -7.95 10.96
C VAL A 86 2.86 -8.98 10.56
N ALA A 87 4.13 -8.58 10.47
CA ALA A 87 5.22 -9.50 10.19
C ALA A 87 5.38 -10.57 11.29
N MET A 88 5.20 -10.18 12.55
CA MET A 88 5.33 -11.07 13.70
C MET A 88 4.17 -12.08 13.78
N THR A 89 2.94 -11.63 13.57
CA THR A 89 1.75 -12.48 13.56
C THR A 89 1.77 -13.50 12.43
N GLU A 90 2.11 -13.09 11.20
CA GLU A 90 2.26 -14.00 10.07
C GLU A 90 3.36 -15.04 10.29
N LYS A 91 4.46 -14.64 10.95
CA LYS A 91 5.55 -15.56 11.28
C LYS A 91 5.09 -16.65 12.26
N TYR A 92 4.42 -16.28 13.35
CA TYR A 92 3.94 -17.25 14.34
C TYR A 92 2.82 -18.14 13.80
N ALA A 93 1.94 -17.62 12.95
CA ALA A 93 0.87 -18.41 12.31
C ALA A 93 1.38 -19.51 11.36
N ARG A 94 2.66 -19.46 10.96
CA ARG A 94 3.31 -20.50 10.13
C ARG A 94 4.15 -21.49 10.94
N GLU A 95 4.40 -21.19 12.22
CA GLU A 95 5.15 -22.05 13.14
C GLU A 95 4.25 -23.03 13.92
N GLU A 96 2.92 -22.87 13.83
CA GLU A 96 1.87 -23.82 14.26
C GLU A 96 1.45 -24.77 13.12
#